data_AF-A0A947CEG5-F1
#
_entry.id   AF-A0A947CEG5-F1
#
_cell.length_a   1.000
_cell.length_b   1.000
_cell.length_c   1.000
_cell.angle_alpha   90.00
_cell.angle_beta   90.00
_cell.angle_gamma   90.00
#
_symmetry.space_group_name_H-M   'P 1'
#
loop_
_entity.id
_entity.type
_entity.pdbx_description
1 polymer ?
#
loop_
_entity_poly.entity_id
_entity_poly.type
_entity_poly.pdbx_seq_one_letter_code
_entity_poly.pdbx_strand_id
1 'polypeptide(L)'
;IVCLPPLGKLSSDRPSLRLVLNATGVILHTNLGRAPLFRGAARAAAEVASGYSNLEYDLASGERGDRYAHCTHLVSRLTGSESSLIVNNNAAAVSLAINTMALGRDVIV
;
A
#
# COMPACT_ATOMS: atom_id res chain seq x y z
N ILE A 1 10.51 14.77 -17.37
CA ILE A 1 10.87 14.26 -16.02
C ILE A 1 12.23 14.83 -15.69
N VAL A 2 12.40 15.48 -14.55
CA VAL A 2 13.70 16.03 -14.13
C VAL A 2 14.08 15.35 -12.81
N CYS A 3 15.25 14.74 -12.72
CA CYS A 3 15.77 14.27 -11.42
C CYS A 3 16.04 15.51 -10.56
N LEU A 4 15.48 15.54 -9.34
CA LEU A 4 15.82 16.59 -8.40
C LEU A 4 17.31 16.48 -8.04
N PRO A 5 18.05 17.60 -7.96
CA PRO A 5 19.42 17.56 -7.45
C PRO A 5 19.41 16.98 -6.03
N PRO A 6 20.47 16.27 -5.63
CA PRO A 6 20.55 15.69 -4.29
C PRO A 6 20.51 16.80 -3.23
N LEU A 7 19.77 16.56 -2.15
CA LEU A 7 19.89 17.33 -0.91
C LEU A 7 21.20 16.89 -0.20
N GLY A 8 22.38 17.15 -0.78
CA GLY A 8 23.67 16.81 -0.15
C GLY A 8 24.80 16.34 -1.10
N LYS A 9 26.03 16.25 -0.53
CA LYS A 9 27.32 15.99 -1.23
C LYS A 9 27.28 14.75 -2.14
N LEU A 10 27.97 14.85 -3.29
CA LEU A 10 28.27 13.78 -4.24
C LEU A 10 29.19 12.72 -3.59
N SER A 11 28.63 11.69 -2.94
CA SER A 11 29.33 10.44 -2.64
C SER A 11 28.99 9.36 -3.66
N SER A 12 29.85 8.35 -3.79
CA SER A 12 29.67 7.16 -4.65
C SER A 12 28.51 6.25 -4.24
N ASP A 13 27.92 6.46 -3.05
CA ASP A 13 26.88 5.62 -2.47
C ASP A 13 25.47 6.21 -2.68
N ARG A 14 25.12 6.54 -3.93
CA ARG A 14 23.78 7.04 -4.23
C ARG A 14 22.78 5.88 -4.32
N PRO A 15 21.63 5.94 -3.61
CA PRO A 15 20.58 4.96 -3.79
C PRO A 15 20.04 5.01 -5.23
N SER A 16 19.68 3.83 -5.76
CA SER A 16 19.10 3.69 -7.10
C SER A 16 17.73 4.35 -7.20
N LEU A 17 16.96 4.37 -6.10
CA LEU A 17 15.69 5.09 -5.98
C LEU A 17 15.92 6.54 -5.58
N ARG A 18 15.37 7.48 -6.37
CA ARG A 18 15.50 8.92 -6.17
C ARG A 18 14.21 9.67 -6.45
N LEU A 19 14.04 10.81 -5.79
CA LEU A 19 12.92 11.72 -6.06
C LEU A 19 13.08 12.40 -7.43
N VAL A 20 11.94 12.59 -8.11
CA VAL A 20 11.87 13.20 -9.44
C VAL A 20 10.76 14.24 -9.50
N LEU A 21 10.94 15.25 -10.35
CA LEU A 21 9.88 16.17 -10.74
C LEU A 21 9.10 15.58 -11.93
N ASN A 22 7.81 15.34 -11.68
CA ASN A 22 6.87 14.96 -12.73
C ASN A 22 6.36 16.22 -13.45
N ALA A 23 6.91 16.48 -14.64
CA ALA A 23 6.47 17.55 -15.54
C ALA A 23 5.75 17.00 -16.80
N THR A 24 5.24 15.76 -16.74
CA THR A 24 4.59 15.11 -17.88
C THR A 24 3.12 15.47 -18.03
N GLY A 25 2.50 16.06 -17.00
CA GLY A 25 1.05 16.24 -16.91
C GLY A 25 0.28 14.95 -16.54
N VAL A 26 0.94 13.79 -16.53
CA VAL A 26 0.32 12.50 -16.14
C VAL A 26 0.30 12.38 -14.61
N ILE A 27 -0.89 12.43 -14.01
CA ILE A 27 -1.06 12.36 -12.54
C ILE A 27 -0.70 10.97 -12.00
N LEU A 28 -1.36 9.91 -12.48
CA LEU A 28 -1.08 8.52 -12.10
C LEU A 28 -0.05 7.90 -13.04
N HIS A 29 1.22 8.29 -12.86
CA HIS A 29 2.30 7.82 -13.71
C HIS A 29 2.88 6.49 -13.21
N THR A 30 2.59 5.39 -13.90
CA THR A 30 3.03 4.03 -13.51
C THR A 30 4.54 3.91 -13.31
N ASN A 31 5.34 4.43 -14.25
CA ASN A 31 6.81 4.37 -14.15
C ASN A 31 7.40 5.27 -13.04
N LEU A 32 6.65 6.27 -12.55
CA LEU A 32 7.10 7.17 -11.48
C LEU A 32 6.52 6.79 -10.11
N GLY A 33 5.91 5.60 -9.98
CA GLY A 33 5.41 5.12 -8.71
C GLY A 33 3.95 5.45 -8.41
N ARG A 34 3.14 5.80 -9.42
CA ARG A 34 1.69 6.07 -9.29
C ARG A 34 1.40 7.28 -8.36
N ALA A 35 0.52 7.11 -7.39
CA ALA A 35 0.07 8.18 -6.51
C ALA A 35 1.11 8.47 -5.41
N PRO A 36 1.65 9.69 -5.30
CA PRO A 36 2.43 10.10 -4.14
C PRO A 36 1.59 10.05 -2.86
N LEU A 37 2.20 9.65 -1.75
CA LEU A 37 1.51 9.65 -0.45
C LEU A 37 1.37 11.08 0.08
N PHE A 38 0.24 11.34 0.75
CA PHE A 38 0.11 12.53 1.60
C PHE A 38 1.20 12.53 2.68
N ARG A 39 1.82 13.69 2.94
CA ARG A 39 2.96 13.80 3.87
C ARG A 39 2.65 13.25 5.27
N GLY A 40 1.44 13.50 5.78
CA GLY A 40 1.02 12.97 7.07
C GLY A 40 0.93 11.44 7.09
N ALA A 41 0.41 10.84 6.01
CA ALA A 41 0.31 9.38 5.90
C ALA A 41 1.70 8.72 5.78
N ALA A 42 2.59 9.30 4.99
CA ALA A 42 3.97 8.83 4.87
C ALA A 42 4.72 8.89 6.22
N ARG A 43 4.52 9.99 6.98
CA ARG A 43 5.10 10.15 8.31
C ARG A 43 4.57 9.10 9.29
N ALA A 44 3.25 8.91 9.38
CA ALA A 44 2.65 7.91 10.25
C ALA A 44 3.14 6.49 9.93
N ALA A 45 3.25 6.15 8.65
CA ALA A 45 3.79 4.86 8.22
C ALA A 45 5.26 4.68 8.64
N ALA A 46 6.10 5.71 8.48
CA ALA A 46 7.50 5.69 8.90
C ALA A 46 7.66 5.55 10.42
N GLU A 47 6.82 6.26 11.20
CA GLU A 47 6.81 6.16 12.66
C GLU A 47 6.48 4.73 13.13
N VAL A 48 5.40 4.13 12.60
CA VAL A 48 5.02 2.73 12.93
C VAL A 48 6.10 1.73 12.48
N ALA A 49 6.70 1.93 11.31
CA ALA A 49 7.74 1.04 10.78
C ALA A 49 9.08 1.12 11.54
N SER A 50 9.30 2.19 12.33
CA SER A 50 10.55 2.40 13.07
C SER A 50 10.62 1.67 14.41
N GLY A 51 9.55 0.98 14.82
CA GLY A 51 9.48 0.23 16.08
C GLY A 51 8.50 -0.93 16.03
N TYR A 52 8.23 -1.52 17.20
CA TYR A 52 7.17 -2.52 17.34
C TYR A 52 5.79 -1.85 17.33
N SER A 53 4.79 -2.58 16.83
CA SER A 53 3.41 -2.12 16.78
C SER A 53 2.44 -3.24 17.08
N ASN A 54 1.18 -2.88 17.32
CA ASN A 54 0.07 -3.81 17.54
C ASN A 54 -0.48 -4.42 16.22
N LEU A 55 0.40 -4.64 15.24
CA LEU A 55 0.01 -5.09 13.90
C LEU A 55 -0.82 -6.39 13.92
N GLU A 56 -0.44 -7.36 14.76
CA GLU A 56 -1.18 -8.61 15.00
C GLU A 56 -1.36 -8.87 16.50
N TYR A 57 -1.60 -7.82 17.28
CA TYR A 57 -1.74 -7.93 18.73
C TYR A 57 -2.91 -7.07 19.22
N ASP A 58 -3.83 -7.68 19.96
CA ASP A 58 -4.96 -6.98 20.54
C ASP A 58 -4.58 -6.43 21.93
N LEU A 59 -4.65 -5.11 22.10
CA LEU A 59 -4.24 -4.45 23.32
C LEU A 59 -5.23 -4.63 24.48
N ALA A 60 -6.48 -4.99 24.20
CA ALA A 60 -7.51 -5.19 25.22
C ALA A 60 -7.45 -6.59 25.81
N SER A 61 -7.26 -7.63 24.98
CA SER A 61 -7.12 -9.01 25.43
C SER A 61 -5.69 -9.41 25.78
N GLY A 62 -4.68 -8.74 25.21
CA GLY A 62 -3.27 -9.14 25.37
C GLY A 62 -2.91 -10.40 24.56
N GLU A 63 -3.67 -10.72 23.52
CA GLU A 63 -3.48 -11.90 22.70
C GLU A 63 -3.18 -11.55 21.23
N ARG A 64 -2.90 -12.57 20.41
CA ARG A 64 -2.71 -12.40 18.97
C ARG A 64 -4.00 -11.86 18.33
N GLY A 65 -3.89 -10.74 17.63
CA GLY A 65 -4.98 -10.09 16.92
C GLY A 65 -4.91 -10.28 15.40
N ASP A 66 -5.95 -9.83 14.70
CA ASP A 66 -6.01 -9.81 13.24
C ASP A 66 -5.57 -8.44 12.69
N ARG A 67 -4.56 -8.44 11.82
CA ARG A 67 -4.08 -7.22 11.14
C ARG A 67 -5.15 -6.53 10.30
N TYR A 68 -6.15 -7.26 9.80
CA TYR A 68 -7.19 -6.70 8.96
C TYR A 68 -8.13 -5.75 9.73
N ALA A 69 -8.30 -5.96 11.04
CA ALA A 69 -9.17 -5.16 11.89
C ALA A 69 -8.86 -3.65 11.82
N HIS A 70 -7.59 -3.31 11.61
CA HIS A 70 -7.12 -1.92 11.52
C HIS A 70 -7.69 -1.14 10.32
N CYS A 71 -8.06 -1.81 9.22
CA CYS A 71 -8.40 -1.12 7.96
C CYS A 71 -9.69 -1.61 7.28
N THR A 72 -10.08 -2.89 7.41
CA THR A 72 -11.20 -3.44 6.62
C THR A 72 -12.54 -2.78 6.96
N HIS A 73 -12.76 -2.42 8.22
CA HIS A 73 -13.97 -1.71 8.64
C HIS A 73 -14.11 -0.33 7.96
N LEU A 74 -12.99 0.38 7.71
CA LEU A 74 -13.01 1.66 6.99
C LEU A 74 -13.40 1.46 5.54
N VAL A 75 -12.89 0.41 4.89
CA VAL A 75 -13.21 0.08 3.50
C VAL A 75 -14.68 -0.28 3.38
N SER A 76 -15.19 -1.20 4.21
CA SER A 76 -16.60 -1.59 4.20
C SER A 76 -17.53 -0.41 4.45
N ARG A 77 -17.15 0.49 5.37
CA ARG A 77 -17.93 1.72 5.62
C ARG A 77 -17.93 2.66 4.43
N LEU A 78 -16.81 2.81 3.73
CA LEU A 78 -16.69 3.69 2.56
C LEU A 78 -17.46 3.15 1.36
N THR A 79 -17.49 1.83 1.17
CA THR A 79 -18.13 1.17 0.01
C THR A 79 -19.59 0.75 0.27
N GLY A 80 -19.98 0.62 1.54
CA GLY A 80 -21.26 0.01 1.93
C GLY A 80 -21.26 -1.52 1.81
N SER A 81 -20.10 -2.17 1.69
CA SER A 81 -20.03 -3.64 1.61
C SER A 81 -20.24 -4.31 2.97
N GLU A 82 -20.73 -5.56 2.96
CA GLU A 82 -20.90 -6.37 4.18
C GLU A 82 -19.56 -6.69 4.87
N SER A 83 -18.52 -6.87 4.06
CA SER A 83 -17.17 -7.23 4.50
C SER A 83 -16.15 -6.76 3.46
N SER A 84 -14.89 -6.69 3.86
CA SER A 84 -13.78 -6.26 3.02
C SER A 84 -12.52 -7.06 3.34
N LEU A 85 -11.72 -7.33 2.32
CA LEU A 85 -10.39 -7.93 2.42
C LEU A 85 -9.41 -7.06 1.62
N ILE A 86 -8.22 -6.84 2.19
CA ILE A 86 -7.14 -6.09 1.53
C ILE A 86 -6.02 -7.06 1.23
N VAL A 87 -5.55 -7.09 -0.01
CA VAL A 87 -4.41 -7.91 -0.41
C VAL A 87 -3.32 -7.03 -1.03
N ASN A 88 -2.16 -7.61 -1.31
CA ASN A 88 -0.99 -6.90 -1.81
C ASN A 88 -1.29 -5.90 -2.96
N ASN A 89 -2.02 -6.34 -3.99
CA ASN A 89 -2.44 -5.50 -5.10
C ASN A 89 -3.67 -6.09 -5.82
N ASN A 90 -4.20 -5.35 -6.79
CA ASN A 90 -5.38 -5.79 -7.54
C ASN A 90 -5.14 -7.07 -8.36
N ALA A 91 -3.94 -7.30 -8.90
CA ALA A 91 -3.65 -8.53 -9.64
C ALA A 91 -3.76 -9.77 -8.72
N ALA A 92 -3.24 -9.67 -7.50
CA ALA A 92 -3.41 -10.69 -6.47
C ALA A 92 -4.87 -10.83 -6.05
N ALA A 93 -5.63 -9.73 -5.99
CA ALA A 93 -7.06 -9.78 -5.67
C ALA A 93 -7.86 -10.55 -6.73
N VAL A 94 -7.62 -10.28 -8.02
CA VAL A 94 -8.24 -11.02 -9.13
C VAL A 94 -7.85 -12.49 -9.07
N SER A 95 -6.57 -12.79 -8.90
CA SER A 95 -6.10 -14.17 -8.79
C SER A 95 -6.73 -14.90 -7.61
N LEU A 96 -6.81 -14.26 -6.44
CA LEU A 96 -7.42 -14.83 -5.24
C LEU A 96 -8.92 -15.07 -5.47
N ALA A 97 -9.65 -14.08 -5.99
CA ALA A 97 -11.08 -14.18 -6.23
C ALA A 97 -11.41 -15.33 -7.20
N ILE A 98 -10.72 -15.41 -8.35
CA ILE A 98 -10.96 -16.46 -9.33
C ILE A 98 -10.57 -17.84 -8.76
N ASN A 99 -9.38 -17.95 -8.15
CA ASN A 99 -8.92 -19.21 -7.59
C ASN A 99 -9.83 -19.70 -6.46
N THR A 100 -10.36 -18.81 -5.62
CA THR A 100 -11.24 -19.20 -4.51
C THR A 100 -12.67 -19.54 -4.99
N MET A 101 -13.21 -18.77 -5.94
CA MET A 101 -14.63 -18.88 -6.33
C MET A 101 -14.87 -19.84 -7.51
N ALA A 102 -13.88 -20.06 -8.37
CA ALA A 102 -14.03 -20.76 -9.64
C ALA A 102 -12.89 -21.76 -9.95
N LEU A 103 -12.24 -22.33 -8.92
CA LEU A 103 -11.19 -23.32 -9.14
C LEU A 103 -11.70 -24.49 -10.01
N GLY A 104 -11.06 -24.71 -11.15
CA GLY A 104 -11.41 -25.77 -12.09
C GLY A 104 -12.74 -25.55 -12.82
N ARG A 105 -13.26 -24.32 -12.85
CA ARG A 105 -14.51 -23.95 -13.52
C ARG A 105 -14.26 -22.77 -14.47
N ASP A 106 -15.16 -22.59 -15.43
CA ASP A 106 -15.11 -21.46 -16.33
C ASP A 106 -15.57 -20.17 -15.63
N VAL A 107 -14.97 -19.05 -16.03
CA VAL A 107 -15.35 -17.69 -15.62
C VAL A 107 -15.77 -16.92 -16.88
N ILE A 108 -16.99 -16.41 -16.89
CA ILE A 108 -17.52 -15.59 -17.98
C ILE A 108 -17.07 -14.14 -17.78
N VAL A 109 -16.55 -13.49 -18.83
CA VAL A 109 -16.02 -12.11 -18.83
C VAL A 109 -16.66 -11.29 -19.94
#